data_AF-A0A811UPV2-F1
#
_entry.id   AF-A0A811UPV2-F1
#
_cell.length_a   1.000
_cell.length_b   1.000
_cell.length_c   1.000
_cell.angle_alpha   90.00
_cell.angle_beta   90.00
_cell.angle_gamma   90.00
#
_symmetry.space_group_name_H-M   'P 1'
#
loop_
_entity.id
_entity.type
_entity.pdbx_description
1 polymer ?
#
loop_
_entity_poly.entity_id
_entity_poly.type
_entity_poly.pdbx_seq_one_letter_code
_entity_poly.pdbx_strand_id
1 'polypeptide(L)'
;MWLDAAKKLFCAARKSVANTCVSTQLLLSTAFGLFPYKYNSKTRRLTTAKWLKYYWVLVNIVMVLITVYLNFFKRTPSATSFIIDKPLNKLLAYIHFLLGLVVFVVISSANFRHRAEVLILHNAILQLQQQQQRWQRARFENYIIAKNVMTFLQAASNVHAKLGFNPNPSFKYVCFTILTICVKNITLFTVSNFFLTLLYIYRLLQQLNWNFKEVVSFYSLRARDVPETVPMEDMTEIAFDLKFATPCKKTSVECTGVDVAAIAELCRQYVRICQLIRRMLPKELFSPTLFLELFFINVLDLCCYMVICERSMMSAKETSFILHQLCRLEELPDEIRNEIEMLSIFMAGETIRIRFCGLLEWNFRTGASFMIATILYLIVLVQFDYYNL
;
A
#
# COMPACT_ATOMS: atom_id res chain seq x y z
N MET A 1 1.10 -17.05 35.93
CA MET A 1 0.02 -17.85 35.29
C MET A 1 -1.04 -16.99 34.60
N TRP A 2 -1.78 -16.12 35.30
CA TRP A 2 -2.80 -15.24 34.69
C TRP A 2 -2.25 -14.26 33.64
N LEU A 3 -1.07 -13.68 33.90
CA LEU A 3 -0.42 -12.76 32.97
C LEU A 3 -0.03 -13.43 31.64
N ASP A 4 0.42 -14.69 31.70
CA ASP A 4 0.81 -15.46 30.50
C ASP A 4 -0.39 -15.93 29.69
N ALA A 5 -1.48 -16.31 30.37
CA ALA A 5 -2.75 -16.61 29.73
C ALA A 5 -3.31 -15.38 29.00
N ALA A 6 -3.29 -14.21 29.66
CA ALA A 6 -3.71 -12.94 29.05
C ALA A 6 -2.84 -12.56 27.83
N LYS A 7 -1.52 -12.70 27.93
CA LYS A 7 -0.59 -12.46 26.79
C LYS A 7 -0.87 -13.39 25.62
N LYS A 8 -1.12 -14.68 25.87
CA LYS A 8 -1.46 -15.66 24.83
C LYS A 8 -2.79 -15.33 24.16
N LEU A 9 -3.81 -14.97 24.95
CA LEU A 9 -5.12 -14.57 24.44
C LEU A 9 -5.02 -13.31 23.56
N PHE A 10 -4.30 -12.29 24.03
CA PHE A 10 -4.10 -11.04 23.28
C PHE A 10 -3.35 -11.28 21.97
N CYS A 11 -2.30 -12.11 21.98
CA CYS A 11 -1.59 -12.50 20.76
C CYS A 11 -2.50 -13.25 19.78
N ALA A 12 -3.34 -14.16 20.25
CA ALA A 12 -4.28 -14.91 19.41
C ALA A 12 -5.36 -13.98 18.81
N ALA A 13 -5.92 -13.08 19.63
CA ALA A 13 -6.90 -12.10 19.20
C ALA A 13 -6.33 -11.17 18.13
N ARG A 14 -5.15 -10.59 18.37
CA ARG A 14 -4.48 -9.71 17.40
C ARG A 14 -4.22 -10.41 16.07
N LYS A 15 -3.73 -11.66 16.11
CA LYS A 15 -3.53 -12.47 14.91
C LYS A 15 -4.84 -12.70 14.16
N SER A 16 -5.94 -12.96 14.87
CA SER A 16 -7.27 -13.13 14.27
C SER A 16 -7.74 -11.85 13.57
N VAL A 17 -7.59 -10.70 14.24
CA VAL A 17 -7.94 -9.37 13.69
C VAL A 17 -7.11 -9.09 12.45
N ALA A 18 -5.78 -9.24 12.50
CA ALA A 18 -4.91 -9.00 11.35
C ALA A 18 -5.26 -9.89 10.15
N ASN A 19 -5.52 -11.20 10.37
CA ASN A 19 -5.94 -12.09 9.28
C ASN A 19 -7.30 -11.67 8.69
N THR A 20 -8.22 -11.22 9.55
CA THR A 20 -9.54 -10.72 9.12
C THR A 20 -9.37 -9.45 8.28
N CYS A 21 -8.53 -8.50 8.71
CA CYS A 21 -8.20 -7.30 7.94
C CYS A 21 -7.69 -7.64 6.54
N VAL A 22 -6.69 -8.52 6.42
CA VAL A 22 -6.16 -8.94 5.11
C VAL A 22 -7.23 -9.61 4.25
N SER A 23 -8.00 -10.54 4.84
CA SER A 23 -9.08 -11.23 4.12
C SER A 23 -10.14 -10.27 3.61
N THR A 24 -10.59 -9.34 4.45
CA THR A 24 -11.59 -8.33 4.10
C THR A 24 -11.06 -7.39 3.04
N GLN A 25 -9.81 -6.93 3.15
CA GLN A 25 -9.19 -6.08 2.15
C GLN A 25 -9.11 -6.77 0.77
N LEU A 26 -8.66 -8.01 0.71
CA LEU A 26 -8.59 -8.77 -0.54
C LEU A 26 -9.99 -9.06 -1.13
N LEU A 27 -10.96 -9.37 -0.28
CA LEU A 27 -12.34 -9.58 -0.69
C LEU A 27 -12.96 -8.31 -1.28
N LEU A 28 -12.81 -7.18 -0.58
CA LEU A 28 -13.30 -5.88 -1.06
C LEU A 28 -12.60 -5.50 -2.36
N SER A 29 -11.28 -5.69 -2.45
CA SER A 29 -10.53 -5.42 -3.67
C SER A 29 -11.04 -6.25 -4.86
N THR A 30 -11.38 -7.51 -4.62
CA THR A 30 -12.01 -8.37 -5.63
C THR A 30 -13.40 -7.86 -6.00
N ALA A 31 -14.23 -7.52 -5.02
CA ALA A 31 -15.58 -7.00 -5.24
C ALA A 31 -15.56 -5.70 -6.07
N PHE A 32 -14.61 -4.81 -5.82
CA PHE A 32 -14.41 -3.57 -6.57
C PHE A 32 -13.73 -3.76 -7.93
N GLY A 33 -13.45 -5.00 -8.34
CA GLY A 33 -12.89 -5.30 -9.65
C GLY A 33 -11.40 -4.96 -9.79
N LEU A 34 -10.65 -4.85 -8.68
CA LEU A 34 -9.19 -4.66 -8.77
C LEU A 34 -8.48 -5.93 -9.21
N PHE A 35 -8.92 -7.07 -8.68
CA PHE A 35 -8.29 -8.37 -8.93
C PHE A 35 -9.33 -9.44 -9.33
N PRO A 36 -9.05 -10.26 -10.35
CA PRO A 36 -9.90 -11.38 -10.73
C PRO A 36 -9.57 -12.65 -9.89
N TYR A 37 -9.35 -12.51 -8.59
CA TYR A 37 -8.96 -13.63 -7.71
C TYR A 37 -9.96 -13.86 -6.58
N LYS A 38 -10.12 -15.13 -6.19
CA LYS A 38 -10.88 -15.52 -5.01
C LYS A 38 -9.91 -15.86 -3.89
N TYR A 39 -10.00 -15.16 -2.77
CA TYR A 39 -9.27 -15.50 -1.55
C TYR A 39 -9.93 -16.70 -0.86
N ASN A 40 -9.16 -17.77 -0.67
CA ASN A 40 -9.58 -18.92 0.13
C ASN A 40 -8.98 -18.80 1.53
N SER A 41 -9.81 -18.49 2.52
CA SER A 41 -9.38 -18.31 3.91
C SER A 41 -8.85 -19.60 4.56
N LYS A 42 -9.32 -20.78 4.12
CA LYS A 42 -8.88 -22.07 4.64
C LYS A 42 -7.46 -22.41 4.19
N THR A 43 -7.18 -22.25 2.89
CA THR A 43 -5.85 -22.53 2.33
C THR A 43 -4.91 -21.33 2.40
N ARG A 44 -5.43 -20.13 2.76
CA ARG A 44 -4.76 -18.83 2.70
C ARG A 44 -4.06 -18.59 1.36
N ARG A 45 -4.73 -18.96 0.26
CA ARG A 45 -4.24 -18.78 -1.10
C ARG A 45 -5.27 -18.08 -1.95
N LEU A 46 -4.81 -17.26 -2.88
CA LEU A 46 -5.60 -16.71 -3.97
C LEU A 46 -5.75 -17.77 -5.06
N THR A 47 -6.97 -17.93 -5.55
CA THR A 47 -7.33 -18.86 -6.62
C THR A 47 -8.00 -18.11 -7.75
N THR A 48 -7.89 -18.63 -8.97
CA THR A 48 -8.61 -18.07 -10.12
C THR A 48 -9.92 -18.83 -10.32
N ALA A 49 -10.97 -18.11 -10.69
CA ALA A 49 -12.21 -18.71 -11.16
C ALA A 49 -12.53 -18.18 -12.55
N LYS A 50 -13.06 -19.04 -13.44
CA LYS A 50 -13.37 -18.66 -14.83
C LYS A 50 -14.37 -17.49 -14.88
N TRP A 51 -15.39 -17.49 -14.04
CA TRP A 51 -16.40 -16.42 -13.98
C TRP A 51 -15.84 -15.08 -13.49
N LEU A 52 -14.81 -15.09 -12.63
CA LEU A 52 -14.17 -13.85 -12.13
C LEU A 52 -13.50 -13.06 -13.27
N LYS A 53 -13.09 -13.72 -14.36
CA LYS A 53 -12.52 -13.03 -15.52
C LYS A 53 -13.56 -12.14 -16.21
N TYR A 54 -14.77 -12.66 -16.41
CA TYR A 54 -15.87 -11.92 -17.01
C TYR A 54 -16.40 -10.85 -16.07
N TYR A 55 -16.56 -11.19 -14.78
CA TYR A 55 -16.94 -10.24 -13.73
C TYR A 55 -15.99 -9.04 -13.69
N TRP A 56 -14.68 -9.29 -13.72
CA TRP A 56 -13.67 -8.23 -13.66
C TRP A 56 -13.79 -7.25 -14.84
N VAL A 57 -13.94 -7.76 -16.07
CA VAL A 57 -14.11 -6.89 -17.26
C VAL A 57 -15.40 -6.08 -17.14
N LEU A 58 -16.51 -6.73 -16.77
CA LEU A 58 -17.81 -6.08 -16.62
C LEU A 58 -17.77 -4.97 -15.56
N VAL A 59 -17.23 -5.26 -14.37
CA VAL A 59 -17.14 -4.29 -13.28
C VAL A 59 -16.27 -3.11 -13.69
N ASN A 60 -15.11 -3.33 -14.30
CA ASN A 60 -14.25 -2.22 -14.72
C ASN A 60 -14.91 -1.34 -15.79
N ILE A 61 -15.61 -1.92 -16.78
CA ILE A 61 -16.39 -1.15 -17.77
C ILE A 61 -17.47 -0.31 -17.06
N VAL A 62 -18.24 -0.92 -16.16
CA VAL A 62 -19.28 -0.23 -15.39
C VAL A 62 -18.67 0.91 -14.55
N MET A 63 -17.51 0.69 -13.93
CA MET A 63 -16.83 1.71 -13.13
C MET A 63 -16.30 2.88 -13.98
N VAL A 64 -15.80 2.64 -15.19
CA VAL A 64 -15.44 3.71 -16.14
C VAL A 64 -16.67 4.50 -16.53
N LEU A 65 -17.76 3.82 -16.91
CA LEU A 65 -19.01 4.47 -17.30
C LEU A 65 -19.60 5.31 -16.17
N ILE A 66 -19.63 4.78 -14.95
CA ILE A 66 -20.04 5.54 -13.75
C ILE A 66 -19.13 6.74 -13.55
N THR A 67 -17.81 6.58 -13.67
CA THR A 67 -16.84 7.67 -13.50
C THR A 67 -17.05 8.79 -14.53
N VAL A 68 -17.25 8.45 -15.79
CA VAL A 68 -17.56 9.42 -16.86
C VAL A 68 -18.92 10.09 -16.60
N TYR A 69 -19.95 9.30 -16.25
CA TYR A 69 -21.29 9.81 -15.94
C TYR A 69 -21.30 10.81 -14.78
N LEU A 70 -20.66 10.46 -13.66
CA LEU A 70 -20.61 11.31 -12.47
C LEU A 70 -19.87 12.63 -12.71
N ASN A 71 -18.89 12.67 -13.63
CA ASN A 71 -18.06 13.85 -13.85
C ASN A 71 -18.53 14.74 -15.01
N PHE A 72 -19.03 14.15 -16.11
CA PHE A 72 -19.48 14.91 -17.29
C PHE A 72 -20.97 15.22 -17.27
N PHE A 73 -21.81 14.24 -16.93
CA PHE A 73 -23.25 14.35 -17.15
C PHE A 73 -24.02 14.89 -15.95
N LYS A 74 -23.46 14.75 -14.74
CA LYS A 74 -24.13 15.19 -13.51
C LYS A 74 -23.27 16.19 -12.75
N ARG A 75 -23.40 17.46 -13.12
CA ARG A 75 -22.90 18.59 -12.30
C ARG A 75 -23.52 18.43 -10.90
N THR A 76 -22.67 18.31 -9.88
CA THR A 76 -23.09 18.01 -8.50
C THR A 76 -24.27 18.90 -8.07
N PRO A 77 -25.45 18.34 -7.76
CA PRO A 77 -26.66 19.12 -7.49
C PRO A 77 -26.68 19.85 -6.13
N SER A 78 -25.55 19.91 -5.40
CA SER A 78 -25.52 20.51 -4.05
C SER A 78 -24.19 21.15 -3.64
N ALA A 79 -23.22 21.29 -4.55
CA ALA A 79 -21.99 22.02 -4.23
C ALA A 79 -22.18 23.48 -4.64
N THR A 80 -22.56 24.31 -3.66
CA THR A 80 -22.52 25.78 -3.66
C THR A 80 -21.85 26.38 -4.90
N SER A 81 -22.68 26.94 -5.79
CA SER A 81 -22.30 27.65 -7.03
C SER A 81 -21.08 28.57 -6.83
N PHE A 82 -21.04 29.25 -5.67
CA PHE A 82 -20.00 30.19 -5.25
C PHE A 82 -18.54 29.69 -5.36
N ILE A 83 -18.27 28.39 -5.21
CA ILE A 83 -16.90 27.84 -5.19
C ILE A 83 -16.52 27.21 -6.54
N ILE A 84 -17.52 26.77 -7.32
CA ILE A 84 -17.34 26.17 -8.65
C ILE A 84 -17.04 27.25 -9.70
N ASP A 85 -17.49 28.49 -9.47
CA ASP A 85 -17.39 29.56 -10.46
C ASP A 85 -15.99 30.18 -10.57
N LYS A 86 -15.07 29.90 -9.62
CA LYS A 86 -13.68 30.36 -9.76
C LYS A 86 -12.92 29.49 -10.78
N PRO A 87 -12.30 30.07 -11.82
CA PRO A 87 -11.71 29.33 -12.94
C PRO A 87 -10.60 28.36 -12.50
N LEU A 88 -9.81 28.74 -11.49
CA LEU A 88 -8.74 27.89 -10.95
C LEU A 88 -9.28 26.59 -10.33
N ASN A 89 -10.40 26.64 -9.61
CA ASN A 89 -10.98 25.45 -8.97
C ASN A 89 -11.56 24.49 -10.02
N LYS A 90 -12.16 25.04 -11.08
CA LYS A 90 -12.70 24.26 -12.19
C LYS A 90 -11.57 23.56 -12.95
N LEU A 91 -10.47 24.27 -13.22
CA LEU A 91 -9.28 23.70 -13.83
C LEU A 91 -8.68 22.59 -12.96
N LEU A 92 -8.49 22.87 -11.67
CA LEU A 92 -7.93 21.91 -10.72
C LEU A 92 -8.79 20.65 -10.60
N ALA A 93 -10.11 20.80 -10.52
CA ALA A 93 -11.04 19.67 -10.51
C ALA A 93 -10.96 18.84 -11.80
N TYR A 94 -10.83 19.50 -12.96
CA TYR A 94 -10.69 18.82 -14.26
C TYR A 94 -9.37 18.05 -14.36
N ILE A 95 -8.25 18.66 -13.95
CA ILE A 95 -6.93 18.00 -13.91
C ILE A 95 -7.00 16.76 -13.00
N HIS A 96 -7.65 16.87 -11.84
CA HIS A 96 -7.79 15.74 -10.91
C HIS A 96 -8.65 14.62 -11.47
N PHE A 97 -9.72 14.98 -12.18
CA PHE A 97 -10.55 14.01 -12.87
C PHE A 97 -9.77 13.29 -13.97
N LEU A 98 -9.09 14.04 -14.84
CA LEU A 98 -8.30 13.48 -15.94
C LEU A 98 -7.21 12.56 -15.41
N LEU A 99 -6.46 13.02 -14.40
CA LEU A 99 -5.44 12.24 -13.72
C LEU A 99 -6.07 10.96 -13.13
N GLY A 100 -7.17 11.09 -12.37
CA GLY A 100 -7.86 9.95 -11.77
C GLY A 100 -8.36 8.92 -12.79
N LEU A 101 -8.85 9.36 -13.96
CA LEU A 101 -9.28 8.49 -15.05
C LEU A 101 -8.09 7.76 -15.68
N VAL A 102 -7.02 8.49 -16.01
CA VAL A 102 -5.79 7.91 -16.57
C VAL A 102 -5.22 6.85 -15.61
N VAL A 103 -5.13 7.21 -14.33
CA VAL A 103 -4.69 6.30 -13.25
C VAL A 103 -5.53 5.04 -13.22
N PHE A 104 -6.86 5.17 -13.21
CA PHE A 104 -7.76 4.03 -13.19
C PHE A 104 -7.54 3.11 -14.39
N VAL A 105 -7.41 3.67 -15.61
CA VAL A 105 -7.16 2.92 -16.83
C VAL A 105 -5.82 2.20 -16.77
N VAL A 106 -4.77 2.88 -16.32
CA VAL A 106 -3.43 2.29 -16.18
C VAL A 106 -3.44 1.14 -15.16
N ILE A 107 -4.00 1.34 -13.97
CA ILE A 107 -4.10 0.29 -12.94
C ILE A 107 -4.86 -0.92 -13.48
N SER A 108 -6.03 -0.69 -14.08
CA SER A 108 -6.88 -1.76 -14.60
C SER A 108 -6.17 -2.54 -15.69
N SER A 109 -5.47 -1.85 -16.60
CA SER A 109 -4.71 -2.47 -17.69
C SER A 109 -3.50 -3.25 -17.17
N ALA A 110 -2.75 -2.68 -16.22
CA ALA A 110 -1.59 -3.33 -15.60
C ALA A 110 -2.01 -4.60 -14.84
N ASN A 111 -3.06 -4.49 -14.01
CA ASN A 111 -3.61 -5.63 -13.27
C ASN A 111 -4.12 -6.73 -14.19
N PHE A 112 -4.64 -6.39 -15.37
CA PHE A 112 -5.06 -7.37 -16.37
C PHE A 112 -3.88 -8.08 -17.03
N ARG A 113 -2.90 -7.31 -17.51
CA ARG A 113 -1.74 -7.83 -18.26
C ARG A 113 -0.87 -8.74 -17.39
N HIS A 114 -0.59 -8.34 -16.16
CA HIS A 114 0.31 -9.05 -15.24
C HIS A 114 -0.41 -9.95 -14.25
N ARG A 115 -1.68 -10.32 -14.52
CA ARG A 115 -2.51 -11.07 -13.55
C ARG A 115 -1.90 -12.39 -13.08
N ALA A 116 -1.26 -13.13 -13.97
CA ALA A 116 -0.67 -14.43 -13.61
C ALA A 116 0.52 -14.25 -12.66
N GLU A 117 1.37 -13.25 -12.95
CA GLU A 117 2.54 -12.90 -12.14
C GLU A 117 2.13 -12.39 -10.76
N VAL A 118 1.16 -11.47 -10.71
CA VAL A 118 0.63 -10.91 -9.45
C VAL A 118 0.03 -12.01 -8.56
N LEU A 119 -0.66 -12.98 -9.16
CA LEU A 119 -1.23 -14.12 -8.43
C LEU A 119 -0.14 -15.03 -7.85
N ILE A 120 0.88 -15.36 -8.64
CA ILE A 120 2.01 -16.19 -8.20
C ILE A 120 2.74 -15.48 -7.06
N LEU A 121 3.03 -14.19 -7.22
CA LEU A 121 3.69 -13.37 -6.21
C LEU A 121 2.90 -13.34 -4.91
N HIS A 122 1.60 -13.02 -4.95
CA HIS A 122 0.77 -13.01 -3.74
C HIS A 122 0.70 -14.37 -3.06
N ASN A 123 0.60 -15.46 -3.83
CA ASN A 123 0.56 -16.81 -3.28
C ASN A 123 1.90 -17.23 -2.67
N ALA A 124 3.02 -16.84 -3.27
CA ALA A 124 4.35 -17.08 -2.71
C ALA A 124 4.51 -16.33 -1.38
N ILE A 125 4.15 -15.05 -1.36
CA ILE A 125 4.17 -14.22 -0.15
C ILE A 125 3.30 -14.82 0.97
N LEU A 126 2.08 -15.25 0.65
CA LEU A 126 1.16 -15.85 1.63
C LEU A 126 1.66 -17.20 2.16
N GLN A 127 2.39 -17.97 1.36
CA GLN A 127 3.01 -19.23 1.78
C GLN A 127 4.20 -18.97 2.71
N LEU A 128 5.08 -18.02 2.37
CA LEU A 128 6.20 -17.61 3.22
C LEU A 128 5.72 -17.11 4.59
N GLN A 129 4.56 -16.45 4.65
CA GLN A 129 3.95 -16.05 5.93
C GLN A 129 3.63 -17.26 6.86
N GLN A 130 3.34 -18.44 6.31
CA GLN A 130 2.98 -19.62 7.11
C GLN A 130 4.19 -20.27 7.78
N GLN A 131 5.34 -20.29 7.08
CA GLN A 131 6.55 -20.97 7.54
C GLN A 131 7.37 -20.15 8.56
N GLN A 132 7.13 -18.83 8.67
CA GLN A 132 8.01 -17.95 9.47
C GLN A 132 7.77 -17.92 10.99
N GLN A 133 8.90 -17.73 11.72
CA GLN A 133 9.09 -17.76 13.18
C GLN A 133 8.28 -16.73 13.99
N ARG A 134 8.12 -17.05 15.29
CA ARG A 134 7.09 -16.50 16.21
C ARG A 134 7.34 -15.07 16.71
N TRP A 135 8.58 -14.57 16.70
CA TRP A 135 8.98 -13.41 17.51
C TRP A 135 8.75 -12.03 16.85
N GLN A 136 8.73 -11.93 15.52
CA GLN A 136 8.46 -10.67 14.81
C GLN A 136 6.99 -10.47 14.38
N ARG A 137 6.09 -11.42 14.69
CA ARG A 137 4.66 -11.36 14.31
C ARG A 137 3.94 -10.12 14.83
N ALA A 138 4.28 -9.68 16.04
CA ALA A 138 3.54 -8.63 16.73
C ALA A 138 3.54 -7.28 15.99
N ARG A 139 4.71 -6.84 15.50
CA ARG A 139 4.83 -5.55 14.81
C ARG A 139 4.16 -5.58 13.44
N PHE A 140 4.34 -6.67 12.71
CA PHE A 140 3.70 -6.86 11.41
C PHE A 140 2.17 -6.83 11.51
N GLU A 141 1.60 -7.56 12.48
CA GLU A 141 0.16 -7.55 12.72
C GLU A 141 -0.35 -6.14 13.06
N ASN A 142 0.41 -5.37 13.85
CA ASN A 142 0.06 -3.98 14.16
C ASN A 142 0.05 -3.08 12.91
N TYR A 143 1.01 -3.23 11.98
CA TYR A 143 1.02 -2.45 10.74
C TYR A 143 -0.19 -2.76 9.85
N ILE A 144 -0.57 -4.04 9.73
CA ILE A 144 -1.78 -4.44 9.00
C ILE A 144 -3.02 -3.79 9.61
N ILE A 145 -3.17 -3.91 10.92
CA ILE A 145 -4.33 -3.39 11.65
C ILE A 145 -4.38 -1.86 11.50
N ALA A 146 -3.26 -1.17 11.75
CA ALA A 146 -3.18 0.28 11.63
C ALA A 146 -3.57 0.75 10.23
N LYS A 147 -3.04 0.13 9.16
CA LYS A 147 -3.41 0.51 7.79
C LYS A 147 -4.89 0.28 7.50
N ASN A 148 -5.45 -0.85 7.91
CA ASN A 148 -6.86 -1.15 7.69
C ASN A 148 -7.79 -0.20 8.46
N VAL A 149 -7.41 0.16 9.69
CA VAL A 149 -8.10 1.19 10.48
C VAL A 149 -8.05 2.54 9.77
N MET A 150 -6.89 2.98 9.29
CA MET A 150 -6.77 4.25 8.54
C MET A 150 -7.60 4.24 7.26
N THR A 151 -7.58 3.13 6.52
CA THR A 151 -8.37 2.93 5.31
C THR A 151 -9.87 3.01 5.60
N PHE A 152 -10.33 2.41 6.70
CA PHE A 152 -11.71 2.48 7.17
C PHE A 152 -12.09 3.90 7.60
N LEU A 153 -11.25 4.56 8.39
CA LEU A 153 -11.47 5.94 8.85
C LEU A 153 -11.54 6.90 7.66
N GLN A 154 -10.70 6.76 6.64
CA GLN A 154 -10.80 7.55 5.41
C GLN A 154 -12.14 7.33 4.70
N ALA A 155 -12.59 6.08 4.57
CA ALA A 155 -13.88 5.78 3.95
C ALA A 155 -15.06 6.37 4.76
N ALA A 156 -15.03 6.19 6.08
CA ALA A 156 -16.04 6.72 7.00
C ALA A 156 -16.08 8.25 6.98
N SER A 157 -14.92 8.90 7.03
CA SER A 157 -14.81 10.36 6.98
C SER A 157 -15.31 10.92 5.63
N ASN A 158 -15.09 10.20 4.53
CA ASN A 158 -15.65 10.57 3.22
C ASN A 158 -17.18 10.47 3.17
N VAL A 159 -17.76 9.45 3.81
CA VAL A 159 -19.21 9.30 3.95
C VAL A 159 -19.78 10.42 4.81
N HIS A 160 -19.18 10.62 5.99
CA HIS A 160 -19.57 11.65 6.95
C HIS A 160 -19.52 13.03 6.31
N ALA A 161 -18.42 13.39 5.65
CA ALA A 161 -18.32 14.66 4.94
C ALA A 161 -19.44 14.80 3.90
N LYS A 162 -19.72 13.78 3.09
CA LYS A 162 -20.74 13.89 2.02
C LYS A 162 -22.18 13.97 2.53
N LEU A 163 -22.51 13.25 3.58
CA LEU A 163 -23.86 13.23 4.15
C LEU A 163 -24.10 14.40 5.12
N GLY A 164 -23.09 14.79 5.89
CA GLY A 164 -23.18 15.90 6.85
C GLY A 164 -23.48 17.26 6.23
N PHE A 165 -23.19 17.44 4.93
CA PHE A 165 -23.51 18.69 4.22
C PHE A 165 -24.97 18.84 3.79
N ASN A 166 -25.79 17.78 3.82
CA ASN A 166 -27.19 17.88 3.44
C ASN A 166 -28.06 17.21 4.51
N PRO A 167 -28.65 18.00 5.45
CA PRO A 167 -29.42 17.46 6.57
C PRO A 167 -30.70 16.72 6.11
N ASN A 168 -31.23 17.05 4.92
CA ASN A 168 -32.40 16.39 4.33
C ASN A 168 -32.05 15.85 2.93
N PRO A 169 -31.26 14.76 2.85
CA PRO A 169 -30.76 14.28 1.56
C PRO A 169 -31.89 13.62 0.75
N SER A 170 -32.13 14.10 -0.46
CA SER A 170 -33.01 13.40 -1.40
C SER A 170 -32.46 12.02 -1.76
N PHE A 171 -33.32 11.05 -2.06
CA PHE A 171 -32.90 9.70 -2.49
C PHE A 171 -31.91 9.74 -3.68
N LYS A 172 -32.16 10.63 -4.65
CA LYS A 172 -31.26 10.85 -5.80
C LYS A 172 -29.86 11.31 -5.36
N TYR A 173 -29.76 12.14 -4.32
CA TYR A 173 -28.49 12.59 -3.75
C TYR A 173 -27.76 11.47 -3.02
N VAL A 174 -28.49 10.65 -2.26
CA VAL A 174 -27.94 9.47 -1.57
C VAL A 174 -27.36 8.48 -2.59
N CYS A 175 -28.12 8.10 -3.63
CA CYS A 175 -27.63 7.21 -4.68
C CYS A 175 -26.39 7.76 -5.38
N PHE A 176 -26.38 9.06 -5.71
CA PHE A 176 -25.22 9.72 -6.32
C PHE A 176 -24.00 9.70 -5.39
N THR A 177 -24.21 9.92 -4.10
CA THR A 177 -23.16 9.89 -3.08
C THR A 177 -22.57 8.49 -2.95
N ILE A 178 -23.40 7.46 -2.89
CA ILE A 178 -22.97 6.05 -2.85
C ILE A 178 -22.13 5.72 -4.08
N LEU A 179 -22.60 6.05 -5.29
CA LEU A 179 -21.83 5.82 -6.53
C LEU A 179 -20.46 6.52 -6.51
N THR A 180 -20.43 7.77 -6.02
CA THR A 180 -19.18 8.53 -5.87
C THR A 180 -18.23 7.87 -4.87
N ILE A 181 -18.75 7.34 -3.76
CA ILE A 181 -17.96 6.62 -2.76
C ILE A 181 -17.43 5.31 -3.34
N CYS A 182 -18.24 4.56 -4.11
CA CYS A 182 -17.80 3.34 -4.77
C CYS A 182 -16.61 3.59 -5.70
N VAL A 183 -16.66 4.62 -6.55
CA VAL A 183 -15.54 4.99 -7.44
C VAL A 183 -14.29 5.37 -6.64
N LYS A 184 -14.46 6.16 -5.56
CA LYS A 184 -13.34 6.58 -4.72
C LYS A 184 -12.69 5.43 -3.96
N ASN A 185 -13.47 4.45 -3.53
CA ASN A 185 -12.95 3.31 -2.79
C ASN A 185 -12.02 2.44 -3.64
N ILE A 186 -12.15 2.44 -4.97
CA ILE A 186 -11.22 1.71 -5.84
C ILE A 186 -9.78 2.16 -5.62
N THR A 187 -9.50 3.47 -5.70
CA THR A 187 -8.12 3.94 -5.55
C THR A 187 -7.61 3.73 -4.14
N LEU A 188 -8.46 3.91 -3.14
CA LEU A 188 -8.15 3.67 -1.74
C LEU A 188 -7.80 2.19 -1.50
N PHE A 189 -8.50 1.25 -2.12
CA PHE A 189 -8.12 -0.16 -2.10
C PHE A 189 -6.86 -0.45 -2.92
N THR A 190 -6.65 0.17 -4.10
CA THR A 190 -5.39 0.02 -4.86
C THR A 190 -4.20 0.40 -3.99
N VAL A 191 -4.27 1.58 -3.39
CA VAL A 191 -3.26 2.15 -2.51
C VAL A 191 -3.06 1.21 -1.31
N SER A 192 -4.14 0.75 -0.66
CA SER A 192 -4.03 -0.20 0.46
C SER A 192 -3.37 -1.54 0.07
N ASN A 193 -3.64 -2.07 -1.14
CA ASN A 193 -2.96 -3.28 -1.63
C ASN A 193 -1.48 -3.06 -1.94
N PHE A 194 -1.13 -1.87 -2.42
CA PHE A 194 0.28 -1.49 -2.55
C PHE A 194 0.99 -1.47 -1.19
N PHE A 195 0.38 -0.87 -0.17
CA PHE A 195 0.92 -0.89 1.19
C PHE A 195 1.13 -2.31 1.69
N LEU A 196 0.12 -3.16 1.50
CA LEU A 196 0.18 -4.56 1.89
C LEU A 196 1.34 -5.28 1.20
N THR A 197 1.52 -5.05 -0.10
CA THR A 197 2.63 -5.59 -0.89
C THR A 197 3.99 -5.13 -0.36
N LEU A 198 4.15 -3.82 -0.12
CA LEU A 198 5.38 -3.28 0.49
C LEU A 198 5.65 -3.86 1.87
N LEU A 199 4.62 -3.99 2.70
CA LEU A 199 4.73 -4.56 4.04
C LEU A 199 5.18 -6.02 3.99
N TYR A 200 4.74 -6.77 2.97
CA TYR A 200 5.21 -8.13 2.73
C TYR A 200 6.66 -8.17 2.26
N ILE A 201 7.05 -7.30 1.31
CA ILE A 201 8.45 -7.19 0.85
C ILE A 201 9.37 -6.85 2.01
N TYR A 202 9.03 -5.84 2.81
CA TYR A 202 9.74 -5.49 4.04
C TYR A 202 9.97 -6.70 4.94
N ARG A 203 8.89 -7.47 5.18
CA ARG A 203 8.95 -8.64 6.04
C ARG A 203 9.83 -9.75 5.47
N LEU A 204 9.81 -9.96 4.16
CA LEU A 204 10.68 -10.94 3.50
C LEU A 204 12.15 -10.55 3.64
N LEU A 205 12.50 -9.29 3.38
CA LEU A 205 13.86 -8.77 3.58
C LEU A 205 14.31 -8.92 5.03
N GLN A 206 13.42 -8.66 5.98
CA GLN A 206 13.73 -8.81 7.39
C GLN A 206 13.98 -10.26 7.79
N GLN A 207 13.22 -11.21 7.26
CA GLN A 207 13.46 -12.65 7.47
C GLN A 207 14.80 -13.06 6.87
N LEU A 208 15.07 -12.62 5.65
CA LEU A 208 16.32 -12.91 4.95
C LEU A 208 17.53 -12.40 5.74
N ASN A 209 17.47 -11.17 6.26
CA ASN A 209 18.51 -10.61 7.12
C ASN A 209 18.72 -11.43 8.39
N TRP A 210 17.65 -11.99 8.97
CA TRP A 210 17.75 -12.82 10.15
C TRP A 210 18.46 -14.14 9.84
N ASN A 211 17.99 -14.85 8.81
CA ASN A 211 18.60 -16.12 8.39
C ASN A 211 20.09 -15.93 8.05
N PHE A 212 20.43 -14.88 7.32
CA PHE A 212 21.83 -14.58 7.00
C PHE A 212 22.68 -14.24 8.22
N LYS A 213 22.14 -13.47 9.18
CA LYS A 213 22.86 -13.21 10.45
C LYS A 213 23.08 -14.48 11.26
N GLU A 214 22.12 -15.38 11.26
CA GLU A 214 22.23 -16.67 11.95
C GLU A 214 23.37 -17.49 11.34
N VAL A 215 23.42 -17.59 10.01
CA VAL A 215 24.55 -18.21 9.29
C VAL A 215 25.88 -17.53 9.62
N VAL A 216 25.97 -16.20 9.51
CA VAL A 216 27.20 -15.46 9.88
C VAL A 216 27.62 -15.78 11.31
N SER A 217 26.68 -15.77 12.25
CA SER A 217 26.96 -16.05 13.66
C SER A 217 27.46 -17.48 13.87
N PHE A 218 26.81 -18.45 13.22
CA PHE A 218 27.17 -19.86 13.29
C PHE A 218 28.60 -20.10 12.81
N TYR A 219 28.95 -19.60 11.62
CA TYR A 219 30.30 -19.74 11.08
C TYR A 219 31.34 -18.93 11.86
N SER A 220 31.00 -17.71 12.31
CA SER A 220 31.93 -16.88 13.10
C SER A 220 32.28 -17.47 14.47
N LEU A 221 31.36 -18.23 15.08
CA LEU A 221 31.57 -18.90 16.36
C LEU A 221 32.29 -20.25 16.18
N ARG A 222 32.09 -20.91 15.04
CA ARG A 222 32.62 -22.25 14.76
C ARG A 222 34.02 -22.27 14.17
N ALA A 223 34.49 -21.15 13.63
CA ALA A 223 35.89 -20.92 13.24
C ALA A 223 36.91 -21.08 14.38
N ARG A 224 36.50 -21.41 15.61
CA ARG A 224 37.39 -21.69 16.75
C ARG A 224 37.50 -23.16 17.18
N ASP A 225 36.56 -24.06 16.86
CA ASP A 225 36.64 -25.47 17.30
C ASP A 225 35.84 -26.43 16.35
N VAL A 226 36.57 -27.35 15.70
CA VAL A 226 36.18 -28.40 14.68
C VAL A 226 35.31 -29.52 15.32
N PRO A 227 34.32 -30.24 14.68
CA PRO A 227 34.44 -31.03 13.43
C PRO A 227 33.27 -31.07 12.41
N GLU A 228 33.65 -31.60 11.23
CA GLU A 228 33.09 -31.74 9.86
C GLU A 228 31.69 -32.34 9.63
N THR A 229 30.84 -32.54 10.62
CA THR A 229 29.54 -33.20 10.37
C THR A 229 28.37 -32.41 10.93
N VAL A 230 27.79 -31.53 10.11
CA VAL A 230 26.43 -31.00 10.35
C VAL A 230 25.59 -31.21 9.10
N PRO A 231 24.32 -31.66 9.26
CA PRO A 231 23.48 -32.05 8.14
C PRO A 231 23.14 -30.84 7.28
N MET A 232 23.35 -30.97 5.98
CA MET A 232 23.05 -29.96 4.96
C MET A 232 21.55 -29.58 4.87
N GLU A 233 20.69 -30.25 5.65
CA GLU A 233 19.22 -30.13 5.62
C GLU A 233 18.72 -28.76 6.14
N ASP A 234 19.39 -28.13 7.10
CA ASP A 234 19.04 -26.77 7.56
C ASP A 234 19.50 -25.67 6.57
N MET A 235 20.54 -25.94 5.76
CA MET A 235 21.00 -25.01 4.71
C MET A 235 20.16 -25.08 3.44
N THR A 236 19.49 -26.21 3.18
CA THR A 236 18.54 -26.31 2.06
C THR A 236 17.30 -25.42 2.24
N GLU A 237 16.91 -25.03 3.46
CA GLU A 237 15.82 -24.08 3.68
C GLU A 237 16.22 -22.65 3.25
N ILE A 238 17.50 -22.30 3.40
CA ILE A 238 18.10 -21.04 2.93
C ILE A 238 18.25 -21.03 1.41
N ALA A 239 18.67 -22.15 0.80
CA ALA A 239 18.68 -22.33 -0.64
C ALA A 239 17.25 -22.32 -1.24
N PHE A 240 16.25 -22.80 -0.49
CA PHE A 240 14.84 -22.75 -0.88
C PHE A 240 14.32 -21.30 -0.88
N ASP A 241 14.66 -20.50 0.13
CA ASP A 241 14.36 -19.05 0.17
C ASP A 241 15.06 -18.28 -0.97
N LEU A 242 16.29 -18.67 -1.35
CA LEU A 242 17.01 -18.13 -2.52
C LEU A 242 16.32 -18.46 -3.85
N LYS A 243 15.72 -19.66 -3.97
CA LYS A 243 14.93 -20.09 -5.14
C LYS A 243 13.64 -19.28 -5.32
N PHE A 244 13.15 -18.63 -4.26
CA PHE A 244 12.03 -17.68 -4.29
C PHE A 244 12.45 -16.22 -4.45
N ALA A 245 13.73 -15.88 -4.29
CA ALA A 245 14.28 -14.61 -4.80
C ALA A 245 14.44 -14.65 -6.34
N THR A 246 14.55 -15.83 -6.94
CA THR A 246 14.75 -16.01 -8.38
C THR A 246 13.57 -15.66 -9.30
N PRO A 247 12.26 -15.69 -8.92
CA PRO A 247 11.22 -15.06 -9.72
C PRO A 247 11.43 -13.55 -9.93
N CYS A 248 12.26 -12.87 -9.12
CA CYS A 248 12.68 -11.49 -9.44
C CYS A 248 13.58 -11.37 -10.68
N LYS A 249 14.17 -12.45 -11.20
CA LYS A 249 15.01 -12.41 -12.43
C LYS A 249 14.29 -11.88 -13.67
N LYS A 250 12.95 -11.81 -13.66
CA LYS A 250 12.14 -11.25 -14.77
C LYS A 250 11.28 -10.07 -14.37
N THR A 251 11.35 -9.65 -13.11
CA THR A 251 10.46 -8.62 -12.59
C THR A 251 11.28 -7.53 -11.94
N SER A 252 12.03 -6.79 -12.77
CA SER A 252 12.02 -5.33 -12.58
C SER A 252 10.56 -4.92 -12.76
N VAL A 253 9.73 -5.08 -11.71
CA VAL A 253 8.36 -4.62 -11.75
C VAL A 253 8.49 -3.10 -11.85
N GLU A 254 8.46 -2.58 -13.07
CA GLU A 254 8.05 -1.21 -13.30
C GLU A 254 6.62 -1.13 -12.76
N CYS A 255 6.50 -0.82 -11.46
CA CYS A 255 5.26 -0.59 -10.73
C CYS A 255 4.52 0.66 -11.23
N THR A 256 4.77 1.08 -12.47
CA THR A 256 4.27 2.31 -13.09
C THR A 256 2.78 2.51 -12.85
N GLY A 257 1.96 1.46 -12.93
CA GLY A 257 0.52 1.60 -12.67
C GLY A 257 0.11 1.78 -11.20
N VAL A 258 0.79 1.11 -10.28
CA VAL A 258 0.48 1.21 -8.84
C VAL A 258 1.02 2.52 -8.26
N ASP A 259 2.11 2.99 -8.83
CA ASP A 259 2.75 4.22 -8.43
C ASP A 259 1.96 5.47 -8.84
N VAL A 260 1.44 5.46 -10.06
CA VAL A 260 0.55 6.50 -10.58
C VAL A 260 -0.70 6.59 -9.69
N ALA A 261 -1.17 5.47 -9.13
CA ALA A 261 -2.28 5.41 -8.18
C ALA A 261 -1.99 6.15 -6.86
N ALA A 262 -0.80 5.94 -6.30
CA ALA A 262 -0.39 6.58 -5.06
C ALA A 262 -0.24 8.10 -5.25
N ILE A 263 0.44 8.54 -6.32
CA ILE A 263 0.57 9.96 -6.64
C ILE A 263 -0.82 10.60 -6.86
N ALA A 264 -1.69 9.95 -7.62
CA ALA A 264 -3.02 10.50 -7.88
C ALA A 264 -3.91 10.56 -6.63
N GLU A 265 -3.77 9.60 -5.71
CA GLU A 265 -4.46 9.69 -4.42
C GLU A 265 -3.88 10.82 -3.55
N LEU A 266 -2.55 11.02 -3.55
CA LEU A 266 -1.91 12.15 -2.87
C LEU A 266 -2.37 13.50 -3.43
N CYS A 267 -2.35 13.67 -4.75
CA CYS A 267 -2.88 14.86 -5.42
C CYS A 267 -4.37 15.07 -5.09
N ARG A 268 -5.15 14.00 -5.05
CA ARG A 268 -6.58 14.05 -4.71
C ARG A 268 -6.83 14.41 -3.24
N GLN A 269 -6.06 13.86 -2.31
CA GLN A 269 -6.11 14.23 -0.89
C GLN A 269 -5.76 15.70 -0.72
N TYR A 270 -4.70 16.16 -1.39
CA TYR A 270 -4.30 17.56 -1.45
C TYR A 270 -5.42 18.47 -1.96
N VAL A 271 -6.07 18.14 -3.07
CA VAL A 271 -7.18 18.98 -3.58
C VAL A 271 -8.41 18.92 -2.72
N ARG A 272 -8.68 17.80 -2.05
CA ARG A 272 -9.74 17.77 -1.04
C ARG A 272 -9.44 18.73 0.09
N ILE A 273 -8.22 18.71 0.63
CA ILE A 273 -7.78 19.62 1.69
C ILE A 273 -7.96 21.08 1.22
N CYS A 274 -7.51 21.41 0.01
CA CYS A 274 -7.66 22.73 -0.60
C CYS A 274 -9.13 23.15 -0.79
N GLN A 275 -9.96 22.25 -1.33
CA GLN A 275 -11.39 22.48 -1.53
C GLN A 275 -12.13 22.64 -0.20
N LEU A 276 -11.77 21.87 0.82
CA LEU A 276 -12.34 21.95 2.17
C LEU A 276 -12.01 23.30 2.80
N ILE A 277 -10.74 23.73 2.80
CA ILE A 277 -10.36 25.01 3.40
C ILE A 277 -11.03 26.20 2.74
N ARG A 278 -11.14 26.18 1.41
CA ARG A 278 -11.86 27.22 0.68
C ARG A 278 -13.38 27.20 0.93
N ARG A 279 -13.95 26.01 1.16
CA ARG A 279 -15.37 25.81 1.53
C ARG A 279 -15.69 26.18 2.98
N MET A 280 -14.67 26.27 3.82
CA MET A 280 -14.77 26.56 5.26
C MET A 280 -14.54 28.05 5.58
N LEU A 281 -14.20 28.86 4.58
CA LEU A 281 -14.07 30.31 4.68
C LEU A 281 -15.41 31.10 4.80
N PRO A 282 -16.58 30.65 4.29
CA PRO A 282 -17.85 31.26 4.68
C PRO A 282 -18.18 30.89 6.14
N LYS A 283 -18.41 31.91 6.97
CA LYS A 283 -18.50 31.87 8.44
C LYS A 283 -19.57 30.94 9.05
N GLU A 284 -20.48 30.35 8.26
CA GLU A 284 -21.66 29.65 8.78
C GLU A 284 -21.55 28.12 8.88
N LEU A 285 -20.50 27.49 8.35
CA LEU A 285 -20.39 26.01 8.28
C LEU A 285 -19.06 25.44 8.82
N PHE A 286 -18.30 26.25 9.55
CA PHE A 286 -17.05 25.82 10.15
C PHE A 286 -17.31 24.80 11.26
N SER A 287 -17.29 23.51 10.92
CA SER A 287 -17.02 22.45 11.88
C SER A 287 -15.51 22.21 11.89
N PRO A 288 -14.75 22.83 12.81
CA PRO A 288 -13.32 22.58 12.94
C PRO A 288 -13.03 21.09 13.08
N THR A 289 -13.95 20.36 13.70
CA THR A 289 -13.90 18.91 13.90
C THR A 289 -13.81 18.14 12.59
N LEU A 290 -14.62 18.46 11.57
CA LEU A 290 -14.60 17.78 10.26
C LEU A 290 -13.29 18.02 9.49
N PHE A 291 -12.78 19.25 9.55
CA PHE A 291 -11.51 19.61 8.92
C PHE A 291 -10.35 18.86 9.58
N LEU A 292 -10.31 18.89 10.90
CA LEU A 292 -9.28 18.27 11.71
C LEU A 292 -9.28 16.75 11.50
N GLU A 293 -10.47 16.12 11.47
CA GLU A 293 -10.66 14.69 11.20
C GLU A 293 -10.05 14.30 9.85
N LEU A 294 -10.43 14.98 8.77
CA LEU A 294 -9.95 14.66 7.41
C LEU A 294 -8.45 14.92 7.25
N PHE A 295 -7.93 15.99 7.85
CA PHE A 295 -6.50 16.30 7.78
C PHE A 295 -5.68 15.25 8.53
N PHE A 296 -6.01 14.96 9.79
CA PHE A 296 -5.26 14.01 10.60
C PHE A 296 -5.26 12.60 10.01
N ILE A 297 -6.42 12.10 9.55
CA ILE A 297 -6.50 10.76 8.98
C ILE A 297 -5.61 10.64 7.73
N ASN A 298 -5.62 11.63 6.85
CA ASN A 298 -4.79 11.59 5.63
C ASN A 298 -3.28 11.70 5.96
N VAL A 299 -2.89 12.55 6.90
CA VAL A 299 -1.50 12.66 7.34
C VAL A 299 -1.02 11.37 8.00
N LEU A 300 -1.84 10.75 8.86
CA LEU A 300 -1.48 9.49 9.50
C LEU A 300 -1.33 8.34 8.49
N ASP A 301 -2.19 8.31 7.47
CA ASP A 301 -2.10 7.30 6.40
C ASP A 301 -0.83 7.50 5.55
N LEU A 302 -0.50 8.75 5.22
CA LEU A 302 0.75 9.09 4.55
C LEU A 302 1.98 8.70 5.37
N CYS A 303 1.95 8.96 6.68
CA CYS A 303 2.99 8.56 7.61
C CYS A 303 3.18 7.04 7.64
N CYS A 304 2.10 6.26 7.58
CA CYS A 304 2.20 4.81 7.48
C CYS A 304 2.99 4.39 6.23
N TYR A 305 2.69 4.98 5.06
CA TYR A 305 3.45 4.72 3.82
C TYR A 305 4.92 5.07 3.94
N MET A 306 5.24 6.26 4.44
CA MET A 306 6.63 6.70 4.60
C MET A 306 7.41 5.74 5.51
N VAL A 307 6.81 5.35 6.65
CA VAL A 307 7.46 4.43 7.59
C VAL A 307 7.73 3.08 6.94
N ILE A 308 6.77 2.51 6.20
CA ILE A 308 7.01 1.18 5.59
C ILE A 308 8.00 1.23 4.43
N CYS A 309 7.99 2.28 3.61
CA CYS A 309 8.96 2.44 2.53
C CYS A 309 10.38 2.57 3.09
N GLU A 310 10.58 3.44 4.08
CA GLU A 310 11.88 3.63 4.73
C GLU A 310 12.38 2.33 5.37
N ARG A 311 11.49 1.62 6.08
CA ARG A 311 11.81 0.31 6.68
C ARG A 311 12.21 -0.73 5.63
N SER A 312 11.48 -0.79 4.51
CA SER A 312 11.80 -1.69 3.39
C SER A 312 13.18 -1.41 2.82
N MET A 313 13.49 -0.13 2.56
CA MET A 313 14.78 0.30 2.01
C MET A 313 15.93 0.04 2.99
N MET A 314 15.74 0.31 4.28
CA MET A 314 16.75 0.04 5.30
C MET A 314 17.02 -1.45 5.46
N SER A 315 15.98 -2.29 5.43
CA SER A 315 16.16 -3.75 5.45
C SER A 315 16.88 -4.25 4.20
N ALA A 316 16.60 -3.70 3.02
CA ALA A 316 17.32 -4.05 1.78
C ALA A 316 18.82 -3.71 1.86
N LYS A 317 19.17 -2.53 2.39
CA LYS A 317 20.57 -2.11 2.60
C LYS A 317 21.28 -3.04 3.57
N GLU A 318 20.60 -3.41 4.66
CA GLU A 318 21.12 -4.37 5.63
C GLU A 318 21.34 -5.75 4.99
N THR A 319 20.43 -6.21 4.10
CA THR A 319 20.63 -7.47 3.34
C THR A 319 21.92 -7.43 2.53
N SER A 320 22.14 -6.36 1.77
CA SER A 320 23.35 -6.19 0.95
C SER A 320 24.62 -6.19 1.81
N PHE A 321 24.58 -5.53 2.98
CA PHE A 321 25.70 -5.53 3.91
C PHE A 321 26.02 -6.93 4.46
N ILE A 322 25.00 -7.68 4.89
CA ILE A 322 25.21 -9.04 5.44
C ILE A 322 25.68 -10.02 4.36
N LEU A 323 25.13 -9.93 3.14
CA LEU A 323 25.57 -10.74 2.00
C LEU A 323 27.06 -10.54 1.72
N HIS A 324 27.52 -9.30 1.74
CA HIS A 324 28.94 -8.99 1.57
C HIS A 324 29.81 -9.52 2.74
N GLN A 325 29.27 -9.64 3.97
CA GLN A 325 29.95 -10.34 5.06
C GLN A 325 30.02 -11.84 4.83
N LEU A 326 28.93 -12.47 4.36
CA LEU A 326 28.88 -13.89 4.04
C LEU A 326 29.86 -14.26 2.91
N CYS A 327 29.98 -13.45 1.86
CA CYS A 327 30.96 -13.68 0.79
C CYS A 327 32.41 -13.71 1.28
N ARG A 328 32.71 -13.08 2.42
CA ARG A 328 34.06 -13.02 3.01
C ARG A 328 34.38 -14.20 3.92
N LEU A 329 33.43 -15.08 4.21
CA LEU A 329 33.68 -16.27 5.03
C LEU A 329 34.39 -17.32 4.19
N GLU A 330 35.66 -17.62 4.52
CA GLU A 330 36.47 -18.62 3.82
C GLU A 330 35.96 -20.06 4.02
N GLU A 331 35.20 -20.31 5.08
CA GLU A 331 34.70 -21.65 5.45
C GLU A 331 33.40 -22.07 4.75
N LEU A 332 32.84 -21.22 3.88
CA LEU A 332 31.59 -21.52 3.18
C LEU A 332 31.83 -22.45 1.99
N PRO A 333 31.01 -23.51 1.78
CA PRO A 333 31.10 -24.36 0.58
C PRO A 333 30.99 -23.55 -0.71
N ASP A 334 31.78 -23.91 -1.73
CA ASP A 334 31.88 -23.16 -2.99
C ASP A 334 30.53 -22.99 -3.71
N GLU A 335 29.65 -24.00 -3.66
CA GLU A 335 28.30 -23.92 -4.25
C GLU A 335 27.46 -22.80 -3.62
N ILE A 336 27.43 -22.74 -2.28
CA ILE A 336 26.67 -21.74 -1.52
C ILE A 336 27.31 -20.36 -1.68
N ARG A 337 28.64 -20.30 -1.69
CA ARG A 337 29.39 -19.06 -1.91
C ARG A 337 29.05 -18.45 -3.28
N ASN A 338 29.03 -19.26 -4.33
CA ASN A 338 28.68 -18.81 -5.68
C ASN A 338 27.24 -18.29 -5.76
N GLU A 339 26.28 -18.93 -5.08
CA GLU A 339 24.90 -18.45 -5.02
C GLU A 339 24.76 -17.13 -4.24
N ILE A 340 25.44 -17.00 -3.11
CA ILE A 340 25.45 -15.79 -2.29
C ILE A 340 26.15 -14.64 -3.04
N GLU A 341 27.25 -14.91 -3.74
CA GLU A 341 27.94 -13.91 -4.55
C GLU A 341 27.06 -13.41 -5.70
N MET A 342 26.39 -14.31 -6.42
CA MET A 342 25.40 -13.94 -7.44
C MET A 342 24.26 -13.10 -6.86
N LEU A 343 23.76 -13.44 -5.68
CA LEU A 343 22.73 -12.67 -4.98
C LEU A 343 23.25 -11.31 -4.50
N SER A 344 24.48 -11.26 -4.00
CA SER A 344 25.15 -10.02 -3.56
C SER A 344 25.33 -9.06 -4.73
N ILE A 345 25.82 -9.56 -5.88
CA ILE A 345 25.95 -8.79 -7.13
C ILE A 345 24.58 -8.28 -7.58
N PHE A 346 23.54 -9.13 -7.53
CA PHE A 346 22.18 -8.72 -7.88
C PHE A 346 21.67 -7.59 -6.96
N MET A 347 21.80 -7.74 -5.65
CA MET A 347 21.35 -6.75 -4.66
C MET A 347 22.20 -5.46 -4.70
N ALA A 348 23.46 -5.54 -5.10
CA ALA A 348 24.34 -4.38 -5.28
C ALA A 348 24.04 -3.61 -6.58
N GLY A 349 23.69 -4.32 -7.66
CA GLY A 349 23.28 -3.74 -8.93
C GLY A 349 21.89 -3.08 -8.87
N GLU A 350 20.97 -3.69 -8.13
CA GLU A 350 19.61 -3.17 -7.91
C GLU A 350 19.42 -2.75 -6.46
N THR A 351 19.85 -1.54 -6.09
CA THR A 351 19.39 -0.95 -4.83
C THR A 351 17.86 -0.89 -4.87
N ILE A 352 17.18 -1.57 -3.94
CA ILE A 352 15.70 -1.52 -3.85
C ILE A 352 15.28 -0.07 -3.64
N ARG A 353 14.88 0.57 -4.75
CA ARG A 353 14.34 1.92 -4.76
C ARG A 353 12.88 1.80 -5.09
N ILE A 354 12.04 2.15 -4.12
CA ILE A 354 10.60 2.28 -4.35
C ILE A 354 10.43 3.59 -5.11
N ARG A 355 10.41 3.51 -6.44
CA ARG A 355 10.20 4.68 -7.30
C ARG A 355 8.73 4.74 -7.67
N PHE A 356 8.08 5.84 -7.36
CA PHE A 356 6.77 6.13 -7.90
C PHE A 356 6.89 6.60 -9.36
N CYS A 357 6.32 5.82 -10.28
CA CYS A 357 6.20 6.06 -11.73
C CYS A 357 7.54 6.05 -12.43
N GLY A 358 8.55 5.41 -11.82
CA GLY A 358 9.95 5.52 -12.25
C GLY A 358 10.57 6.91 -12.05
N LEU A 359 9.83 7.91 -11.55
CA LEU A 359 10.21 9.31 -11.50
C LEU A 359 10.66 9.77 -10.10
N LEU A 360 9.94 9.36 -9.05
CA LEU A 360 10.15 9.87 -7.69
C LEU A 360 10.52 8.73 -6.75
N GLU A 361 11.74 8.73 -6.23
CA GLU A 361 12.14 7.80 -5.17
C GLU A 361 11.42 8.17 -3.87
N TRP A 362 10.58 7.26 -3.36
CA TRP A 362 9.80 7.53 -2.16
C TRP A 362 10.56 7.12 -0.90
N ASN A 363 11.12 8.12 -0.23
CA ASN A 363 11.75 8.02 1.07
C ASN A 363 11.15 9.05 2.05
N PHE A 364 11.61 9.04 3.31
CA PHE A 364 11.16 10.01 4.30
C PHE A 364 11.36 11.46 3.85
N ARG A 365 12.45 11.76 3.13
CA ARG A 365 12.76 13.10 2.63
C ARG A 365 11.72 13.57 1.61
N THR A 366 11.41 12.77 0.59
CA THR A 366 10.38 13.11 -0.40
C THR A 366 8.99 13.22 0.21
N GLY A 367 8.65 12.35 1.15
CA GLY A 367 7.37 12.42 1.86
C GLY A 367 7.26 13.67 2.73
N ALA A 368 8.34 14.05 3.43
CA ALA A 368 8.42 15.31 4.16
C ALA A 368 8.32 16.53 3.23
N SER A 369 9.02 16.53 2.09
CA SER A 369 8.87 17.57 1.07
C SER A 369 7.43 17.68 0.55
N PHE A 370 6.74 16.55 0.38
CA PHE A 370 5.33 16.54 -0.03
C PHE A 370 4.41 17.13 1.06
N MET A 371 4.64 16.80 2.32
CA MET A 371 3.90 17.39 3.45
C MET A 371 4.14 18.90 3.54
N ILE A 372 5.39 19.34 3.45
CA ILE A 372 5.76 20.76 3.47
C ILE A 372 5.12 21.49 2.29
N ALA A 373 5.21 20.94 1.07
CA ALA A 373 4.58 21.53 -0.11
C ALA A 373 3.05 21.61 0.05
N THR A 374 2.43 20.61 0.68
CA THR A 374 0.99 20.62 0.98
C THR A 374 0.63 21.73 1.95
N ILE A 375 1.38 21.90 3.03
CA ILE A 375 1.18 22.98 4.01
C ILE A 375 1.46 24.35 3.38
N LEU A 376 2.52 24.49 2.60
CA LEU A 376 2.89 25.75 1.96
C LEU A 376 1.82 26.19 0.96
N TYR A 377 1.37 25.28 0.10
CA TYR A 377 0.28 25.58 -0.83
C TYR A 377 -1.02 25.92 -0.11
N LEU A 378 -1.26 25.29 1.05
CA LEU A 378 -2.39 25.62 1.90
C LEU A 378 -2.37 27.08 2.34
N ILE A 379 -1.23 27.51 2.86
CA ILE A 379 -1.00 28.87 3.31
C ILE A 379 -1.19 29.83 2.13
N VAL A 380 -0.59 29.52 0.98
CA VAL A 380 -0.72 30.32 -0.24
C VAL A 380 -2.17 30.41 -0.71
N LEU A 381 -2.94 29.33 -0.68
CA LEU A 381 -4.35 29.35 -1.07
C LEU A 381 -5.21 30.18 -0.12
N VAL A 382 -4.99 30.05 1.19
CA VAL A 382 -5.70 30.84 2.20
C VAL A 382 -5.38 32.32 2.02
N GLN A 383 -4.10 32.65 1.86
CA GLN A 383 -3.65 34.02 1.59
C GLN A 383 -4.25 34.55 0.29
N PHE A 384 -4.19 33.79 -0.80
CA PHE A 384 -4.74 34.19 -2.09
C PHE A 384 -6.26 34.42 -2.04
N ASP A 385 -7.01 33.61 -1.28
CA ASP A 385 -8.45 33.83 -1.12
C ASP A 385 -8.73 35.07 -0.25
N TYR A 386 -7.92 35.33 0.78
CA TYR A 386 -8.00 36.54 1.60
C TYR A 386 -7.70 37.82 0.80
N TYR A 387 -6.70 37.79 -0.10
CA TYR A 387 -6.36 38.92 -0.96
C TYR A 387 -7.35 39.18 -2.10
N ASN A 388 -8.21 38.21 -2.44
CA ASN A 388 -9.23 38.32 -3.49
C ASN A 388 -10.67 38.34 -2.94
N LEU A 389 -10.81 38.54 -1.63
CA LEU A 389 -12.04 38.95 -0.94
C LEU A 389 -12.01 40.46 -0.78
#